data_AF-A0AAF0WQ02-F1
#
_entry.id   AF-A0AAF0WQ02-F1
#
_cell.length_a   1.000
_cell.length_b   1.000
_cell.length_c   1.000
_cell.angle_alpha   90.00
_cell.angle_beta   90.00
_cell.angle_gamma   90.00
#
_symmetry.space_group_name_H-M   'P 1'
#
loop_
_entity.id
_entity.type
_entity.pdbx_description
1 polymer ?
#
loop_
_entity_poly.entity_id
_entity_poly.type
_entity_poly.pdbx_seq_one_letter_code
_entity_poly.pdbx_strand_id
1 'polypeptide(L)'
;MLNWWPVLVLEWRAGWYILCLMLYFTITPVVITSLTSSFTLPLCHSTTGIVQKSLVKEQDPSCNRSDDTYAPGKDAEEKLRKELEYFESLNKTLMIKESMSNRELQDARNEVIEGLEGMLNPRSVFCIKRMGEVNRKVFQEICQQSCTAEDWEEQSATLCSLWERRVRDAHWHPFKRVTIDGKLQEVINEDDKKLKGLKNEWGENAYQAVADALLELNEYNPSGRYPVPELWNSKRGRRASLKEIIGYIIKQWRTHKRRRTSVR
;
A
#
# COMPACT_ATOMS: atom_id res chain seq x y z
N MET A 1 -3.67 -57.18 -53.80
CA MET A 1 -4.08 -55.76 -53.77
C MET A 1 -3.68 -55.20 -52.41
N LEU A 2 -2.93 -54.10 -52.42
CA LEU A 2 -2.10 -53.62 -51.32
C LEU A 2 -2.91 -53.02 -50.15
N ASN A 3 -2.47 -53.37 -48.95
CA ASN A 3 -2.96 -52.93 -47.65
C ASN A 3 -2.83 -51.41 -47.44
N TRP A 4 -3.92 -50.75 -47.07
CA TRP A 4 -3.94 -49.35 -46.57
C TRP A 4 -4.32 -49.32 -45.09
N TRP A 5 -3.50 -49.92 -44.23
CA TRP A 5 -3.73 -49.96 -42.78
C TRP A 5 -2.62 -49.36 -41.91
N PRO A 6 -2.08 -48.15 -42.23
CA PRO A 6 -1.51 -47.34 -41.15
C PRO A 6 -1.72 -45.82 -41.32
N VAL A 7 -2.96 -45.34 -41.50
CA VAL A 7 -3.24 -43.88 -41.49
C VAL A 7 -4.26 -43.47 -40.42
N LEU A 8 -5.11 -44.38 -39.94
CA LEU A 8 -6.17 -44.04 -38.98
C LEU A 8 -5.79 -44.12 -37.48
N VAL A 9 -4.55 -44.51 -37.14
CA VAL A 9 -4.12 -44.64 -35.73
C VAL A 9 -3.40 -43.38 -35.21
N LEU A 10 -3.03 -42.44 -36.08
CA LEU A 10 -2.32 -41.21 -35.69
C LEU A 10 -3.23 -39.99 -35.46
N GLU A 11 -4.46 -39.97 -35.98
CA GLU A 11 -5.39 -38.85 -35.75
C GLU A 11 -6.11 -38.90 -34.39
N TRP A 12 -6.19 -40.07 -33.73
CA TRP A 12 -6.84 -40.19 -32.43
C TRP A 12 -5.93 -39.82 -31.24
N ARG A 13 -4.61 -39.84 -31.42
CA ARG A 13 -3.67 -39.41 -30.37
C ARG A 13 -3.58 -37.89 -30.26
N ALA A 14 -3.65 -37.16 -31.38
CA ALA A 14 -3.63 -35.70 -31.37
C ALA A 14 -4.88 -35.09 -30.70
N GLY A 15 -6.06 -35.71 -30.90
CA GLY A 15 -7.31 -35.27 -30.26
C GLY A 15 -7.29 -35.38 -28.72
N TRP A 16 -6.65 -36.41 -28.18
CA TRP A 16 -6.52 -36.60 -26.73
C TRP A 16 -5.57 -35.58 -26.08
N TYR A 17 -4.47 -35.21 -26.74
CA TYR A 17 -3.57 -34.17 -26.21
C TYR A 17 -4.23 -32.79 -26.19
N ILE A 18 -5.07 -32.46 -27.18
CA ILE A 18 -5.80 -31.19 -27.23
C ILE A 18 -6.92 -31.17 -26.17
N LEU A 19 -7.64 -32.28 -25.96
CA LEU A 19 -8.62 -32.38 -24.87
C LEU A 19 -7.95 -32.31 -23.48
N CYS A 20 -6.78 -32.94 -23.30
CA CYS A 20 -6.02 -32.83 -22.05
C CYS A 20 -5.53 -31.40 -21.81
N LEU A 21 -5.06 -30.66 -22.82
CA LEU A 21 -4.65 -29.26 -22.70
C LEU A 21 -5.85 -28.33 -22.38
N MET A 22 -7.01 -28.57 -22.98
CA MET A 22 -8.23 -27.80 -22.71
C MET A 22 -8.82 -28.10 -21.31
N LEU A 23 -8.70 -29.34 -20.82
CA LEU A 23 -9.05 -29.70 -19.44
C LEU A 23 -8.05 -29.16 -18.41
N TYR A 24 -6.76 -29.11 -18.74
CA TYR A 24 -5.74 -28.50 -17.88
C TYR A 24 -5.94 -26.99 -17.71
N PHE A 25 -6.47 -26.29 -18.72
CA PHE A 25 -6.77 -24.85 -18.65
C PHE A 25 -8.13 -24.50 -18.05
N THR A 26 -9.01 -25.48 -17.80
CA THR A 26 -10.35 -25.26 -17.23
C THR A 26 -10.49 -25.74 -15.78
N ILE A 27 -9.50 -26.47 -15.26
CA ILE A 27 -9.46 -26.96 -13.87
C ILE A 27 -8.12 -26.60 -13.21
N THR A 28 -7.77 -25.31 -13.21
CA THR A 28 -6.89 -24.69 -12.19
C THR A 28 -7.19 -23.19 -12.12
N PRO A 29 -8.07 -22.71 -11.22
CA PRO A 29 -7.93 -21.35 -10.74
C PRO A 29 -6.93 -21.36 -9.57
N VAL A 30 -6.24 -20.24 -9.39
CA VAL A 30 -5.25 -19.96 -8.33
C VAL A 30 -3.82 -20.36 -8.70
N VAL A 31 -3.04 -19.34 -9.07
CA VAL A 31 -1.59 -19.09 -8.85
C VAL A 31 -1.04 -18.17 -9.98
N ILE A 32 -1.81 -17.19 -10.48
CA ILE A 32 -1.23 -16.03 -11.19
C ILE A 32 -2.04 -14.77 -10.86
N THR A 33 -1.94 -14.31 -9.61
CA THR A 33 -2.10 -12.90 -9.21
C THR A 33 -1.57 -12.74 -7.79
N SER A 34 -0.24 -12.76 -7.62
CA SER A 34 0.36 -12.28 -6.37
C SER A 34 1.83 -11.86 -6.57
N LEU A 35 2.11 -11.05 -7.59
CA LEU A 35 3.42 -10.39 -7.75
C LEU A 35 3.28 -8.98 -8.35
N THR A 36 2.30 -8.20 -7.90
CA THR A 36 2.31 -6.73 -8.10
C THR A 36 1.53 -6.05 -6.97
N SER A 37 2.01 -6.16 -5.74
CA SER A 37 1.75 -5.19 -4.67
C SER A 37 2.63 -5.57 -3.49
N SER A 38 3.12 -4.57 -2.76
CA SER A 38 4.07 -4.68 -1.63
C SER A 38 5.55 -4.71 -2.01
N PHE A 39 6.02 -3.61 -2.62
CA PHE A 39 7.31 -3.03 -2.26
C PHE A 39 7.10 -1.56 -1.92
N THR A 40 6.51 -1.30 -0.76
CA THR A 40 6.78 -0.08 -0.01
C THR A 40 7.77 -0.48 1.08
N LEU A 41 9.06 -0.38 0.77
CA LEU A 41 10.09 -0.43 1.80
C LEU A 41 10.03 0.87 2.61
N PRO A 42 10.00 0.81 3.96
CA PRO A 42 10.39 1.94 4.76
C PRO A 42 11.84 2.28 4.44
N LEU A 43 12.16 3.56 4.30
CA LEU A 43 13.54 4.05 4.38
C LEU A 43 14.12 3.59 5.72
N CYS A 44 14.88 2.50 5.70
CA CYS A 44 15.80 2.16 6.77
C CYS A 44 17.21 2.28 6.20
N HIS A 45 17.93 3.29 6.69
CA HIS A 45 19.38 3.32 6.64
C HIS A 45 19.95 2.02 7.22
N SER A 46 21.00 1.50 6.60
CA SER A 46 21.81 0.36 7.02
C SER A 46 21.38 -1.04 6.51
N THR A 47 21.37 -1.23 5.19
CA THR A 47 21.43 -2.57 4.57
C THR A 47 22.80 -2.92 3.97
N THR A 48 23.81 -2.06 4.18
CA THR A 48 25.20 -2.37 3.83
C THR A 48 25.88 -3.32 4.83
N GLY A 49 25.27 -3.54 6.01
CA GLY A 49 25.86 -4.41 7.05
C GLY A 49 25.44 -5.89 7.03
N ILE A 50 24.40 -6.26 6.28
CA ILE A 50 23.84 -7.63 6.34
C ILE A 50 24.48 -8.56 5.31
N VAL A 51 24.95 -8.04 4.17
CA VAL A 51 25.56 -8.88 3.11
C VAL A 51 27.01 -9.26 3.44
N GLN A 52 27.69 -8.55 4.35
CA GLN A 52 29.11 -8.80 4.64
C GLN A 52 29.35 -9.83 5.77
N LYS A 53 28.32 -10.31 6.45
CA LYS A 53 28.47 -11.17 7.65
C LYS A 53 28.39 -12.68 7.40
N SER A 54 28.12 -13.12 6.18
CA SER A 54 28.03 -14.54 5.82
C SER A 54 29.36 -15.17 5.36
N LEU A 55 30.47 -14.45 5.44
CA LEU A 55 31.82 -14.94 5.12
C LEU A 55 32.73 -14.90 6.36
N VAL A 56 32.28 -15.53 7.45
CA VAL A 56 33.17 -15.95 8.55
C VAL A 56 33.03 -17.46 8.68
N LYS A 57 34.11 -18.18 8.33
CA LYS A 57 34.26 -19.63 8.46
C LYS A 57 34.01 -20.06 9.91
N GLU A 58 33.00 -20.89 10.14
CA GLU A 58 33.05 -21.88 11.23
C GLU A 58 33.92 -23.05 10.75
N GLN A 59 34.92 -23.41 11.57
CA GLN A 59 35.85 -24.49 11.27
C GLN A 59 35.82 -25.48 12.43
N ASP A 60 34.97 -26.49 12.31
CA ASP A 60 34.96 -27.67 13.19
C ASP A 60 36.04 -28.67 12.74
N PRO A 61 36.94 -29.14 13.65
CA PRO A 61 38.09 -29.95 13.26
C PRO A 61 37.83 -31.44 13.45
N SER A 62 37.16 -32.11 12.51
CA SER A 62 37.18 -33.59 12.43
C SER A 62 36.52 -34.14 11.15
N CYS A 63 37.24 -34.16 10.03
CA CYS A 63 37.18 -35.26 9.06
C CYS A 63 38.30 -35.13 8.03
N ASN A 64 39.27 -36.05 8.04
CA ASN A 64 40.22 -36.21 6.95
C ASN A 64 39.52 -36.95 5.80
N ARG A 65 39.23 -36.26 4.69
CA ARG A 65 38.91 -36.88 3.40
C ARG A 65 39.42 -35.99 2.26
N SER A 66 40.53 -36.43 1.67
CA SER A 66 41.08 -36.10 0.34
C SER A 66 40.63 -34.78 -0.29
N ASP A 67 41.51 -33.77 -0.21
CA ASP A 67 41.48 -32.53 -0.97
C ASP A 67 41.55 -32.79 -2.47
N ASP A 68 40.42 -32.65 -3.16
CA ASP A 68 40.36 -32.15 -4.54
C ASP A 68 39.38 -30.97 -4.55
N THR A 69 39.84 -29.85 -3.96
CA THR A 69 39.11 -28.59 -4.04
C THR A 69 39.22 -28.09 -5.48
N TYR A 70 38.17 -28.29 -6.29
CA TYR A 70 38.05 -27.69 -7.62
C TYR A 70 37.95 -26.17 -7.44
N ALA A 71 39.11 -25.50 -7.43
CA ALA A 71 39.18 -24.05 -7.43
C ALA A 71 38.47 -23.55 -8.70
N PRO A 72 37.44 -22.70 -8.59
CA PRO A 72 36.85 -22.07 -9.76
C PRO A 72 37.97 -21.43 -10.58
N GLY A 73 38.06 -21.76 -11.88
CA GLY A 73 39.06 -21.15 -12.73
C GLY A 73 38.88 -19.63 -12.70
N LYS A 74 39.99 -18.88 -12.68
CA LYS A 74 39.98 -17.39 -12.63
C LYS A 74 39.03 -16.75 -13.66
N ASP A 75 38.82 -17.41 -14.79
CA ASP A 75 37.90 -16.97 -15.84
C ASP A 75 36.42 -17.04 -15.42
N ALA A 76 36.04 -18.06 -14.64
CA ALA A 76 34.69 -18.20 -14.10
C ALA A 76 34.42 -17.14 -13.02
N GLU A 77 35.41 -16.86 -12.17
CA GLU A 77 35.31 -15.81 -11.15
C GLU A 77 35.19 -14.41 -11.78
N GLU A 78 35.99 -14.11 -12.80
CA GLU A 78 35.92 -12.83 -13.52
C GLU A 78 34.61 -12.67 -14.29
N LYS A 79 34.08 -13.76 -14.87
CA LYS A 79 32.76 -13.75 -15.51
C LYS A 79 31.66 -13.46 -14.49
N LEU A 80 31.68 -14.14 -13.34
CA LEU A 80 30.73 -13.92 -12.26
C LEU A 80 30.81 -12.47 -11.74
N ARG A 81 32.03 -11.95 -11.57
CA ARG A 81 32.26 -10.56 -11.16
C ARG A 81 31.67 -9.56 -12.14
N LYS A 82 31.88 -9.74 -13.44
CA LYS A 82 31.27 -8.89 -14.49
C LYS A 82 29.74 -8.97 -14.49
N GLU A 83 29.18 -10.16 -14.31
CA GLU A 83 27.73 -10.35 -14.20
C GLU A 83 27.15 -9.66 -12.97
N LEU A 84 27.83 -9.73 -11.83
CA LEU A 84 27.46 -9.00 -10.62
C LEU A 84 27.53 -7.49 -10.82
N GLU A 85 28.61 -6.97 -11.38
CA GLU A 85 28.76 -5.53 -11.69
C GLU A 85 27.67 -5.05 -12.66
N TYR A 86 27.34 -5.86 -13.67
CA TYR A 86 26.25 -5.58 -14.60
C TYR A 86 24.89 -5.54 -13.87
N PHE A 87 24.59 -6.54 -13.04
CA PHE A 87 23.33 -6.61 -12.30
C PHE A 87 23.20 -5.45 -11.31
N GLU A 88 24.27 -5.08 -10.61
CA GLU A 88 24.30 -3.90 -9.75
C GLU A 88 24.03 -2.60 -10.51
N SER A 89 24.68 -2.43 -11.67
CA SER A 89 24.49 -1.25 -12.52
C SER A 89 23.04 -1.15 -13.03
N LEU A 90 22.48 -2.28 -13.46
CA LEU A 90 21.09 -2.36 -13.89
C LEU A 90 20.13 -2.04 -12.74
N ASN A 91 20.34 -2.62 -11.56
CA ASN A 91 19.51 -2.36 -10.38
C ASN A 91 19.55 -0.88 -9.97
N LYS A 92 20.74 -0.26 -9.93
CA LYS A 92 20.90 1.18 -9.69
C LYS A 92 20.11 2.02 -10.69
N THR A 93 20.18 1.67 -11.98
CA THR A 93 19.45 2.37 -13.04
C THR A 93 17.93 2.25 -12.88
N LEU A 94 17.43 1.05 -12.56
CA LEU A 94 16.00 0.81 -12.35
C LEU A 94 15.48 1.58 -11.14
N MET A 95 16.20 1.57 -10.02
CA MET A 95 15.85 2.33 -8.81
C MET A 95 15.73 3.83 -9.10
N ILE A 96 16.65 4.40 -9.89
CA ILE A 96 16.60 5.82 -10.28
C ILE A 96 15.37 6.08 -11.15
N LYS A 97 15.11 5.25 -12.16
CA LYS A 97 13.95 5.41 -13.04
C LYS A 97 12.62 5.29 -12.30
N GLU A 98 12.52 4.31 -11.41
CA GLU A 98 11.34 4.13 -10.56
C GLU A 98 11.13 5.37 -9.67
N SER A 99 12.19 5.84 -9.01
CA SER A 99 12.12 7.04 -8.17
C SER A 99 11.68 8.28 -8.95
N MET A 100 12.17 8.47 -10.17
CA MET A 100 11.77 9.59 -11.02
C MET A 100 10.28 9.48 -11.42
N SER A 101 9.85 8.31 -11.90
CA SER A 101 8.45 8.11 -12.28
C SER A 101 7.49 8.24 -11.10
N ASN A 102 7.86 7.72 -9.93
CA ASN A 102 7.10 7.88 -8.69
C ASN A 102 6.99 9.34 -8.29
N ARG A 103 8.07 10.12 -8.42
CA ARG A 103 8.04 11.56 -8.17
C ARG A 103 7.07 12.28 -9.10
N GLU A 104 7.13 12.04 -10.40
CA GLU A 104 6.19 12.63 -11.36
C GLU A 104 4.72 12.30 -11.04
N LEU A 105 4.45 11.05 -10.63
CA LEU A 105 3.10 10.64 -10.24
C LEU A 105 2.61 11.33 -8.96
N GLN A 106 3.50 11.56 -7.99
CA GLN A 106 3.15 12.27 -6.76
C GLN A 106 2.99 13.77 -7.03
N ASP A 107 3.85 14.37 -7.82
CA ASP A 107 3.75 15.78 -8.24
C ASP A 107 2.42 16.01 -8.96
N ALA A 108 2.05 15.14 -9.91
CA ALA A 108 0.75 15.20 -10.59
C ALA A 108 -0.44 15.02 -9.63
N ARG A 109 -0.28 14.21 -8.58
CA ARG A 109 -1.32 14.00 -7.57
C ARG A 109 -1.50 15.24 -6.70
N ASN A 110 -0.40 15.84 -6.24
CA ASN A 110 -0.41 17.05 -5.43
C ASN A 110 -1.03 18.22 -6.21
N GLU A 111 -0.64 18.40 -7.48
CA GLU A 111 -1.22 19.43 -8.35
C GLU A 111 -2.74 19.27 -8.48
N VAL A 112 -3.24 18.03 -8.60
CA VAL A 112 -4.68 17.78 -8.67
C VAL A 112 -5.38 18.02 -7.33
N ILE A 113 -4.74 17.73 -6.20
CA ILE A 113 -5.29 18.05 -4.87
C ILE A 113 -5.44 19.56 -4.72
N GLU A 114 -4.38 20.32 -4.99
CA GLU A 114 -4.38 21.79 -4.91
C GLU A 114 -5.38 22.41 -5.89
N GLY A 115 -5.37 21.97 -7.15
CA GLY A 115 -6.26 22.50 -8.18
C GLY A 115 -7.74 22.17 -7.96
N LEU A 116 -8.07 21.09 -7.25
CA LEU A 116 -9.45 20.68 -6.99
C LEU A 116 -10.05 21.27 -5.71
N GLU A 117 -9.25 21.83 -4.81
CA GLU A 117 -9.71 22.37 -3.52
C GLU A 117 -10.84 23.39 -3.71
N GLY A 118 -10.74 24.26 -4.72
CA GLY A 118 -11.78 25.23 -5.08
C GLY A 118 -12.86 24.73 -6.06
N MET A 119 -12.66 23.56 -6.69
CA MET A 119 -13.60 23.02 -7.70
C MET A 119 -14.60 22.01 -7.12
N LEU A 120 -14.23 21.32 -6.04
CA LEU A 120 -15.06 20.31 -5.42
C LEU A 120 -16.14 20.97 -4.58
N ASN A 121 -17.39 20.54 -4.78
CA ASN A 121 -18.51 20.95 -3.94
C ASN A 121 -18.85 19.84 -2.94
N PRO A 122 -19.56 20.14 -1.83
CA PRO A 122 -19.94 19.12 -0.85
C PRO A 122 -20.82 17.99 -1.40
N ARG A 123 -21.41 18.16 -2.59
CA ARG A 123 -22.24 17.16 -3.27
C ARG A 123 -21.45 16.33 -4.29
N SER A 124 -20.16 16.61 -4.46
CA SER A 124 -19.28 15.89 -5.38
C SER A 124 -19.07 14.46 -4.91
N VAL A 125 -18.90 13.55 -5.87
CA VAL A 125 -18.53 12.15 -5.60
C VAL A 125 -17.12 12.05 -5.00
N PHE A 126 -16.27 13.01 -5.37
CA PHE A 126 -14.89 13.10 -4.92
C PHE A 126 -14.76 14.23 -3.89
N CYS A 127 -13.90 14.02 -2.90
CA CYS A 127 -13.47 15.03 -1.95
C CYS A 127 -11.97 14.92 -1.70
N ILE A 128 -11.41 15.92 -1.03
CA ILE A 128 -10.08 15.85 -0.43
C ILE A 128 -10.29 15.40 1.02
N LYS A 129 -9.77 14.23 1.37
CA LYS A 129 -9.79 13.69 2.73
C LYS A 129 -8.41 13.89 3.35
N ARG A 130 -8.34 14.36 4.60
CA ARG A 130 -7.09 14.42 5.35
C ARG A 130 -6.90 13.12 6.12
N MET A 131 -6.05 12.25 5.60
CA MET A 131 -5.80 10.92 6.19
C MET A 131 -5.04 11.09 7.50
N GLY A 132 -5.59 10.53 8.58
CA GLY A 132 -5.01 10.65 9.92
C GLY A 132 -5.47 11.85 10.72
N GLU A 133 -6.46 12.61 10.21
CA GLU A 133 -7.14 13.65 10.99
C GLU A 133 -8.27 13.04 11.82
N VAL A 134 -8.35 13.44 13.09
CA VAL A 134 -9.42 13.03 14.00
C VAL A 134 -10.75 13.65 13.53
N ASN A 135 -11.80 12.84 13.42
CA ASN A 135 -13.10 13.30 12.92
C ASN A 135 -13.80 14.22 13.93
N ARG A 136 -13.65 15.53 13.72
CA ARG A 136 -14.23 16.60 14.55
C ARG A 136 -15.73 16.47 14.77
N LYS A 137 -16.49 16.02 13.76
CA LYS A 137 -17.96 15.91 13.85
C LYS A 137 -18.39 14.94 14.94
N VAL A 138 -17.65 13.84 15.11
CA VAL A 138 -17.93 12.85 16.15
C VAL A 138 -17.85 13.50 17.54
N PHE A 139 -16.83 14.32 17.77
CA PHE A 139 -16.68 15.04 19.04
C PHE A 139 -17.73 16.13 19.22
N GLN A 140 -18.20 16.76 18.13
CA GLN A 140 -19.30 17.72 18.21
C GLN A 140 -20.60 17.03 18.64
N GLU A 141 -20.94 15.93 17.99
CA GLU A 141 -22.16 15.15 18.31
C GLU A 141 -22.14 14.61 19.75
N ILE A 142 -20.99 14.12 20.22
CA ILE A 142 -20.84 13.63 21.59
C ILE A 142 -21.02 14.77 22.60
N CYS A 143 -20.33 15.91 22.40
CA CYS A 143 -20.45 17.04 23.32
C CYS A 143 -21.85 17.67 23.31
N GLN A 144 -22.53 17.73 22.16
CA GLN A 144 -23.93 18.19 22.08
C GLN A 144 -24.88 17.37 22.97
N GLN A 145 -24.60 16.07 23.15
CA GLN A 145 -25.43 15.18 23.95
C GLN A 145 -25.04 15.15 25.43
N SER A 146 -23.79 15.48 25.75
CA SER A 146 -23.17 15.21 27.06
C SER A 146 -22.91 16.47 27.89
N CYS A 147 -22.87 17.65 27.25
CA CYS A 147 -22.40 18.89 27.84
C CYS A 147 -23.54 19.91 28.02
N THR A 148 -23.28 20.95 28.81
CA THR A 148 -24.18 22.11 28.92
C THR A 148 -24.25 22.87 27.59
N ALA A 149 -25.43 23.41 27.27
CA ALA A 149 -25.71 24.00 25.94
C ALA A 149 -24.82 25.22 25.58
N GLU A 150 -24.24 25.90 26.56
CA GLU A 150 -23.40 27.10 26.33
C GLU A 150 -21.94 26.77 26.03
N ASP A 151 -21.41 25.62 26.49
CA ASP A 151 -19.97 25.32 26.45
C ASP A 151 -19.58 24.15 25.55
N TRP A 152 -20.56 23.43 24.96
CA TRP A 152 -20.27 22.19 24.25
C TRP A 152 -19.38 22.39 23.01
N GLU A 153 -19.45 23.55 22.34
CA GLU A 153 -18.59 23.86 21.18
C GLU A 153 -17.12 23.97 21.58
N GLU A 154 -16.85 24.73 22.65
CA GLU A 154 -15.50 24.92 23.18
C GLU A 154 -14.94 23.61 23.74
N GLN A 155 -15.76 22.85 24.45
CA GLN A 155 -15.39 21.54 24.98
C GLN A 155 -15.07 20.54 23.86
N SER A 156 -15.89 20.51 22.80
CA SER A 156 -15.67 19.67 21.63
C SER A 156 -14.36 20.03 20.90
N ALA A 157 -14.13 21.31 20.66
CA ALA A 157 -12.89 21.81 20.04
C ALA A 157 -11.65 21.46 20.89
N THR A 158 -11.76 21.62 22.21
CA THR A 158 -10.69 21.30 23.17
C THR A 158 -10.37 19.80 23.18
N LEU A 159 -11.40 18.96 23.24
CA LEU A 159 -11.29 17.51 23.25
C LEU A 159 -10.71 16.97 21.93
N CYS A 160 -11.22 17.45 20.80
CA CYS A 160 -10.71 17.06 19.49
C CYS A 160 -9.24 17.47 19.34
N SER A 161 -8.87 18.69 19.71
CA SER A 161 -7.47 19.17 19.65
C SER A 161 -6.53 18.37 20.54
N LEU A 162 -7.00 17.98 21.73
CA LEU A 162 -6.26 17.11 22.64
C LEU A 162 -5.93 15.77 21.97
N TRP A 163 -6.93 15.14 21.34
CA TRP A 163 -6.75 13.86 20.67
C TRP A 163 -5.92 13.95 19.40
N GLU A 164 -6.11 14.98 18.58
CA GLU A 164 -5.24 15.23 17.45
C GLU A 164 -3.77 15.36 17.89
N ARG A 165 -3.49 16.07 18.99
CA ARG A 165 -2.12 16.19 19.53
C ARG A 165 -1.58 14.85 20.00
N ARG A 166 -2.39 14.03 20.68
CA ARG A 166 -1.98 12.69 21.12
C ARG A 166 -1.67 11.80 19.92
N VAL A 167 -2.55 11.74 18.93
CA VAL A 167 -2.38 10.93 17.72
C VAL A 167 -1.07 11.30 16.98
N ARG A 168 -0.72 12.59 16.95
CA ARG A 168 0.54 13.09 16.35
C ARG A 168 1.80 12.82 17.20
N ASP A 169 1.67 12.42 18.46
CA ASP A 169 2.82 12.14 19.33
C ASP A 169 3.55 10.86 18.91
N ALA A 170 4.79 11.00 18.46
CA ALA A 170 5.63 9.88 18.04
C ALA A 170 5.97 8.91 19.18
N HIS A 171 5.93 9.36 20.44
CA HIS A 171 6.18 8.51 21.62
C HIS A 171 4.96 7.68 22.01
N TRP A 172 3.79 7.97 21.44
CA TRP A 172 2.57 7.20 21.67
C TRP A 172 2.22 6.37 20.43
N HIS A 173 2.48 5.07 20.55
CA HIS A 173 2.25 4.09 19.50
C HIS A 173 1.37 2.95 20.03
N PRO A 174 0.04 3.14 20.11
CA PRO A 174 -0.89 2.19 20.71
C PRO A 174 -1.20 1.02 19.76
N PHE A 175 -0.17 0.35 19.27
CA PHE A 175 -0.27 -0.79 18.35
C PHE A 175 0.39 -2.02 18.94
N LYS A 176 -0.10 -3.19 18.52
CA LYS A 176 0.49 -4.49 18.79
C LYS A 176 0.67 -5.23 17.47
N ARG A 177 1.73 -6.03 17.38
CA ARG A 177 1.97 -6.90 16.22
C ARG A 177 1.25 -8.23 16.40
N VAL A 178 0.46 -8.59 15.41
CA VAL A 178 -0.29 -9.87 15.36
C VAL A 178 -0.02 -10.53 14.02
N THR A 179 -0.14 -11.87 13.98
CA THR A 179 -0.03 -12.61 12.72
C THR A 179 -1.43 -12.91 12.21
N ILE A 180 -1.79 -12.34 11.05
CA ILE A 180 -3.06 -12.59 10.36
C ILE A 180 -2.70 -13.13 8.99
N ASP A 181 -3.22 -14.32 8.65
CA ASP A 181 -2.94 -15.04 7.40
C ASP A 181 -1.43 -15.23 7.11
N GLY A 182 -0.65 -15.53 8.15
CA GLY A 182 0.81 -15.72 8.04
C GLY A 182 1.61 -14.43 7.83
N LYS A 183 0.96 -13.26 7.83
CA LYS A 183 1.62 -11.95 7.72
C LYS A 183 1.58 -11.22 9.06
N LEU A 184 2.72 -10.66 9.45
CA LEU A 184 2.82 -9.78 10.62
C LEU A 184 2.15 -8.44 10.28
N GLN A 185 1.11 -8.08 11.03
CA GLN A 185 0.35 -6.85 10.88
C GLN A 185 0.31 -6.08 12.20
N GLU A 186 0.32 -4.76 12.12
CA GLU A 186 0.11 -3.88 13.28
C GLU A 186 -1.37 -3.56 13.41
N VAL A 187 -1.95 -3.92 14.54
CA VAL A 187 -3.35 -3.63 14.89
C VAL A 187 -3.38 -2.78 16.14
N ILE A 188 -4.47 -2.03 16.33
CA ILE A 188 -4.66 -1.22 17.53
C ILE A 188 -4.60 -2.11 18.78
N ASN A 189 -3.85 -1.66 19.78
CA ASN A 189 -3.82 -2.30 21.08
C ASN A 189 -5.02 -1.81 21.90
N GLU A 190 -6.10 -2.60 21.93
CA GLU A 190 -7.29 -2.33 22.73
C GLU A 190 -7.00 -2.18 24.24
N ASP A 191 -5.86 -2.70 24.71
CA ASP A 191 -5.43 -2.57 26.11
C ASP A 191 -4.72 -1.24 26.43
N ASP A 192 -4.51 -0.37 25.44
CA ASP A 192 -3.89 0.94 25.65
C ASP A 192 -4.70 1.78 26.66
N LYS A 193 -3.99 2.29 27.68
CA LYS A 193 -4.61 3.03 28.79
C LYS A 193 -5.32 4.31 28.33
N LYS A 194 -4.75 5.03 27.35
CA LYS A 194 -5.36 6.27 26.85
C LYS A 194 -6.60 5.96 26.02
N LEU A 195 -6.54 4.97 25.13
CA LEU A 195 -7.69 4.55 24.33
C LEU A 195 -8.82 3.97 25.19
N LYS A 196 -8.51 3.18 26.22
CA LYS A 196 -9.51 2.72 27.20
C LYS A 196 -10.15 3.89 27.94
N GLY A 197 -9.36 4.86 28.38
CA GLY A 197 -9.88 6.09 29.01
C GLY A 197 -10.85 6.83 28.08
N LEU A 198 -10.46 7.03 26.81
CA LEU A 198 -11.31 7.65 25.79
C LEU A 198 -12.65 6.95 25.64
N LYS A 199 -12.62 5.63 25.49
CA LYS A 199 -13.81 4.80 25.30
C LYS A 199 -14.73 4.84 26.51
N ASN A 200 -14.16 4.84 27.72
CA ASN A 200 -14.94 4.89 28.96
C ASN A 200 -15.57 6.26 29.22
N GLU A 201 -14.87 7.36 28.89
CA GLU A 201 -15.34 8.72 29.14
C GLU A 201 -16.29 9.23 28.04
N TRP A 202 -15.99 8.94 26.77
CA TRP A 202 -16.65 9.56 25.62
C TRP A 202 -17.29 8.53 24.66
N GLY A 203 -17.24 7.25 25.01
CA GLY A 203 -17.93 6.18 24.29
C GLY A 203 -17.20 5.63 23.06
N GLU A 204 -17.85 4.67 22.40
CA GLU A 204 -17.29 3.92 21.27
C GLU A 204 -16.97 4.81 20.06
N ASN A 205 -17.82 5.80 19.78
CA ASN A 205 -17.66 6.65 18.61
C ASN A 205 -16.37 7.48 18.70
N ALA A 206 -16.05 8.02 19.88
CA ALA A 206 -14.80 8.74 20.10
C ALA A 206 -13.59 7.81 19.93
N TYR A 207 -13.66 6.60 20.51
CA TYR A 207 -12.62 5.58 20.33
C TYR A 207 -12.38 5.27 18.85
N GLN A 208 -13.45 4.97 18.09
CA GLN A 208 -13.34 4.64 16.68
C GLN A 208 -12.76 5.79 15.86
N ALA A 209 -13.20 7.03 16.11
CA ALA A 209 -12.67 8.20 15.41
C ALA A 209 -11.16 8.41 15.62
N VAL A 210 -10.64 8.09 16.80
CA VAL A 210 -9.20 8.17 17.11
C VAL A 210 -8.44 6.95 16.57
N ALA A 211 -9.02 5.76 16.66
CA ALA A 211 -8.43 4.53 16.12
C ALA A 211 -8.29 4.60 14.58
N ASP A 212 -9.31 5.09 13.89
CA ASP A 212 -9.27 5.32 12.44
C ASP A 212 -8.15 6.29 12.06
N ALA A 213 -8.04 7.42 12.78
CA ALA A 213 -6.98 8.40 12.54
C ALA A 213 -5.57 7.81 12.77
N LEU A 214 -5.40 6.97 13.79
CA LEU A 214 -4.13 6.28 14.05
C LEU A 214 -3.78 5.29 12.93
N LEU A 215 -4.74 4.49 12.47
CA LEU A 215 -4.56 3.55 11.37
C LEU A 215 -4.21 4.26 10.07
N GLU A 216 -4.94 5.34 9.75
CA GLU A 216 -4.69 6.15 8.58
C GLU A 216 -3.31 6.82 8.62
N LEU A 217 -2.84 7.28 9.77
CA LEU A 217 -1.46 7.80 9.88
C LEU A 217 -0.42 6.73 9.60
N ASN A 218 -0.60 5.51 10.12
CA ASN A 218 0.36 4.43 9.85
C ASN A 218 0.36 4.00 8.38
N GLU A 219 -0.80 4.04 7.71
CA GLU A 219 -0.89 3.69 6.29
C GLU A 219 -0.32 4.79 5.38
N TYR A 220 -0.63 6.06 5.64
CA TYR A 220 -0.35 7.16 4.72
C TYR A 220 0.90 7.98 5.08
N ASN A 221 1.25 8.08 6.36
CA ASN A 221 2.40 8.87 6.81
C ASN A 221 3.01 8.33 8.12
N PRO A 222 3.50 7.07 8.12
CA PRO A 222 3.96 6.41 9.34
C PRO A 222 5.11 7.15 10.02
N SER A 223 6.04 7.69 9.22
CA SER A 223 7.21 8.42 9.73
C SER A 223 6.90 9.86 10.12
N GLY A 224 6.08 10.57 9.34
CA GLY A 224 5.82 11.99 9.57
C GLY A 224 4.80 12.25 10.67
N ARG A 225 3.85 11.32 10.91
CA ARG A 225 2.83 11.43 11.97
C ARG A 225 1.98 12.71 11.90
N TYR A 226 1.79 13.27 10.71
CA TYR A 226 0.86 14.37 10.45
C TYR A 226 -0.15 14.00 9.36
N PRO A 227 -1.38 14.56 9.40
CA PRO A 227 -2.38 14.21 8.40
C PRO A 227 -2.01 14.70 7.00
N VAL A 228 -2.22 13.85 5.99
CA VAL A 228 -1.88 14.13 4.59
C VAL A 228 -3.16 14.22 3.75
N PRO A 229 -3.33 15.24 2.90
CA PRO A 229 -4.49 15.33 2.01
C PRO A 229 -4.43 14.25 0.93
N GLU A 230 -5.56 13.63 0.65
CA GLU A 230 -5.70 12.58 -0.35
C GLU A 230 -6.98 12.72 -1.16
N LEU A 231 -6.89 12.41 -2.45
CA LEU A 231 -8.04 12.32 -3.32
C LEU A 231 -8.89 11.12 -2.90
N TRP A 232 -10.13 11.36 -2.51
CA TRP A 232 -11.02 10.35 -1.95
C TRP A 232 -12.29 10.22 -2.76
N ASN A 233 -12.75 8.98 -2.95
CA ASN A 233 -14.05 8.69 -3.51
C ASN A 233 -15.02 8.38 -2.37
N SER A 234 -15.82 9.37 -1.96
CA SER A 234 -16.75 9.26 -0.84
C SER A 234 -17.81 8.19 -1.05
N LYS A 235 -18.22 7.94 -2.31
CA LYS A 235 -19.18 6.89 -2.63
C LYS A 235 -18.60 5.48 -2.49
N ARG A 236 -17.31 5.31 -2.77
CA ARG A 236 -16.63 4.01 -2.72
C ARG A 236 -15.87 3.77 -1.42
N GLY A 237 -15.75 4.77 -0.55
CA GLY A 237 -15.01 4.66 0.71
C GLY A 237 -13.54 4.32 0.51
N ARG A 238 -12.90 4.80 -0.57
CA ARG A 238 -11.49 4.54 -0.85
C ARG A 238 -10.79 5.70 -1.55
N ARG A 239 -9.45 5.65 -1.55
CA ARG A 239 -8.59 6.52 -2.35
C ARG A 239 -9.03 6.52 -3.81
N ALA A 240 -9.19 7.70 -4.39
CA ALA A 240 -9.50 7.89 -5.80
C ALA A 240 -8.22 7.78 -6.65
N SER A 241 -8.35 7.14 -7.80
CA SER A 241 -7.27 7.06 -8.80
C SER A 241 -7.21 8.33 -9.65
N LEU A 242 -6.03 8.66 -10.17
CA LEU A 242 -5.87 9.80 -11.10
C LEU A 242 -6.78 9.65 -12.33
N LYS A 243 -6.97 8.44 -12.84
CA LYS A 243 -7.90 8.14 -13.94
C LYS A 243 -9.34 8.55 -13.61
N GLU A 244 -9.84 8.20 -12.42
CA GLU A 244 -11.19 8.56 -11.97
C GLU A 244 -11.34 10.10 -11.90
N ILE A 245 -10.31 10.78 -11.39
CA ILE A 245 -10.31 12.22 -11.20
C ILE A 245 -10.22 12.98 -12.53
N ILE A 246 -9.32 12.57 -13.43
CA ILE A 246 -9.23 13.14 -14.79
C ILE A 246 -10.57 12.99 -15.53
N GLY A 247 -11.18 11.80 -15.44
CA GLY A 247 -12.51 11.56 -16.03
C GLY A 247 -13.58 12.50 -15.46
N TYR A 248 -13.54 12.77 -14.15
CA TYR A 248 -14.40 13.74 -13.50
C TYR A 248 -14.16 15.17 -14.01
N ILE A 249 -12.91 15.63 -14.06
CA ILE A 249 -12.54 16.97 -14.53
C ILE A 249 -13.03 17.20 -15.97
N ILE A 250 -12.77 16.25 -16.88
CA ILE A 250 -13.23 16.32 -18.28
C ILE A 250 -14.76 16.42 -18.35
N LYS A 251 -15.48 15.65 -17.53
CA LYS A 251 -16.94 15.68 -17.48
C LYS A 251 -17.46 17.04 -17.00
N GLN A 252 -16.88 17.61 -15.94
CA GLN A 252 -17.25 18.94 -15.44
C GLN A 252 -16.99 20.01 -16.49
N TRP A 253 -15.81 20.00 -17.12
CA TRP A 253 -15.45 20.94 -18.16
C TRP A 253 -16.42 20.91 -19.36
N ARG A 254 -16.78 19.72 -19.86
CA ARG A 254 -17.78 19.56 -20.93
C ARG A 254 -19.15 20.11 -20.53
N THR A 255 -19.55 19.91 -19.28
CA THR A 255 -20.84 20.40 -18.76
C THR A 255 -20.86 21.93 -18.69
N HIS A 256 -19.80 22.54 -18.16
CA HIS A 256 -19.65 23.99 -18.12
C HIS A 256 -19.60 24.63 -19.52
N LYS A 257 -18.92 23.99 -20.48
CA LYS A 257 -18.87 24.46 -21.87
C LYS A 257 -20.27 24.50 -22.50
N ARG A 258 -21.04 23.41 -22.38
CA ARG A 258 -22.42 23.34 -22.93
C ARG A 258 -23.33 24.43 -22.35
N ARG A 259 -23.26 24.66 -21.04
CA ARG A 259 -24.05 25.72 -20.36
C ARG A 259 -23.73 27.12 -20.89
N ARG A 260 -22.47 27.42 -21.18
CA ARG A 260 -22.09 28.72 -21.76
C ARG A 260 -22.60 28.91 -23.18
N THR A 261 -22.66 27.84 -23.97
CA THR A 261 -23.18 27.90 -25.34
C THR A 261 -24.71 27.97 -25.38
N SER A 262 -25.42 27.38 -24.41
CA SER A 262 -26.89 27.42 -24.36
C SER A 262 -27.48 28.69 -23.73
N VAL A 263 -26.65 29.55 -23.13
CA VAL A 263 -27.04 30.83 -22.51
C VAL A 263 -26.76 32.02 -23.45
N ARG A 264 -26.23 31.76 -24.65
CA ARG A 264 -26.14 32.72 -25.76
C ARG A 264 -27.25 32.44 -26.76
#